data_AF-A0A950NRH3-F1
#
_entry.id   AF-A0A950NRH3-F1
#
_cell.length_a   1.000
_cell.length_b   1.000
_cell.length_c   1.000
_cell.angle_alpha   90.00
_cell.angle_beta   90.00
_cell.angle_gamma   90.00
#
_symmetry.space_group_name_H-M   'P 1'
#
loop_
_entity.id
_entity.type
_entity.pdbx_description
1 polymer ?
#
loop_
_entity_poly.entity_id
_entity_poly.type
_entity_poly.pdbx_seq_one_letter_code
_entity_poly.pdbx_strand_id
1 'polypeptide(L)'
;MLRRRAWLAVALVVGVCAAACTPTWLTYHRDNSRTGADASGPATPVGVAWTSAFLDQFPYTEPVVYENRVYVATENNTVYALDLGTGNLVWSRHLVQPFTQVVTQCMYDVNPVGITGTPVIDPSTNILYVVVETGPTAGHALVGLDTATGDGRVLASGDPAGANTSTLWNRTALTLGNGRLYWGYLGADCNSYQGTMVSVKTDGSSPVYYQIPGFRGSFWAPSGAAIDADGNVWAASGSGGQVDPTKPDRTTSLLEFSPTLQLLAYFTPSNWTTLNSTGQELGSAGPSLLPNGVAFIAGKNKEAFLVSEATPGGVSNGVASFNTNCRSFGGDSTNGDIVYMPCEDGMLALSVSGSPPTLTQLWKGPSDSNGPPVYGGSAVWVMSVDTGILYALNPSNGAPLQSIQLVAGEKARHFTTPTVAGDTVLVATEHHVVAVRHVSG
;
A
#
# COMPACT_ATOMS: atom_id res chain seq x y z
N MET A 1 -48.35 26.66 -54.88
CA MET A 1 -47.05 27.24 -54.48
C MET A 1 -46.88 27.05 -52.98
N LEU A 2 -45.78 26.42 -52.58
CA LEU A 2 -45.48 25.92 -51.24
C LEU A 2 -45.44 27.03 -50.18
N ARG A 3 -46.09 26.82 -49.03
CA ARG A 3 -45.75 27.52 -47.77
C ARG A 3 -45.05 26.54 -46.84
N ARG A 4 -43.72 26.69 -46.72
CA ARG A 4 -42.89 25.99 -45.72
C ARG A 4 -43.30 26.44 -44.32
N ARG A 5 -43.64 25.50 -43.43
CA ARG A 5 -43.69 25.73 -41.98
C ARG A 5 -42.41 25.17 -41.37
N ALA A 6 -41.56 26.06 -40.88
CA ALA A 6 -40.39 25.70 -40.09
C ALA A 6 -40.85 25.32 -38.67
N TRP A 7 -40.45 24.14 -38.21
CA TRP A 7 -40.61 23.73 -36.82
C TRP A 7 -39.27 24.01 -36.11
N LEU A 8 -39.26 24.94 -35.15
CA LEU A 8 -38.16 25.07 -34.20
C LEU A 8 -38.24 23.90 -33.21
N ALA A 9 -37.26 23.00 -33.24
CA ALA A 9 -37.03 22.06 -32.17
C ALA A 9 -36.30 22.79 -31.03
N VAL A 10 -37.00 23.02 -29.91
CA VAL A 10 -36.37 23.44 -28.66
C VAL A 10 -35.73 22.19 -28.06
N ALA A 11 -34.40 22.10 -28.12
CA ALA A 11 -33.65 21.08 -27.39
C ALA A 11 -33.62 21.47 -25.91
N LEU A 12 -34.40 20.75 -25.10
CA LEU A 12 -34.30 20.81 -23.65
C LEU A 12 -32.96 20.18 -23.25
N VAL A 13 -31.98 21.00 -22.86
CA VAL A 13 -30.78 20.51 -22.18
C VAL A 13 -31.21 20.17 -20.76
N VAL A 14 -31.53 18.90 -20.51
CA VAL A 14 -31.66 18.39 -19.15
C VAL A 14 -30.25 18.34 -18.58
N GLY A 15 -29.93 19.31 -17.72
CA GLY A 15 -28.74 19.25 -16.89
C GLY A 15 -28.85 18.02 -16.00
N VAL A 16 -28.10 16.98 -16.31
CA VAL A 16 -27.87 15.87 -15.39
C VAL A 16 -27.05 16.46 -14.26
N CYS A 17 -27.70 16.68 -13.12
CA CYS A 17 -27.01 16.91 -11.87
C CYS A 17 -26.17 15.65 -11.63
N ALA A 18 -24.85 15.75 -11.80
CA ALA A 18 -23.95 14.69 -11.38
C ALA A 18 -24.15 14.56 -9.86
N ALA A 19 -24.80 13.49 -9.43
CA ALA A 19 -24.75 13.11 -8.03
C ALA A 19 -23.26 13.07 -7.66
N ALA A 20 -22.86 13.87 -6.67
CA ALA A 20 -21.49 13.85 -6.19
C ALA A 20 -21.17 12.41 -5.80
N CYS A 21 -20.29 11.77 -6.57
CA CYS A 21 -19.90 10.39 -6.30
C CYS A 21 -19.25 10.38 -4.91
N THR A 22 -19.70 9.50 -4.01
CA THR A 22 -19.07 9.35 -2.71
C THR A 22 -17.62 8.91 -2.93
N PRO A 23 -16.62 9.62 -2.36
CA PRO A 23 -15.23 9.26 -2.59
C PRO A 23 -14.93 7.85 -2.06
N THR A 24 -14.08 7.12 -2.79
CA THR A 24 -13.73 5.73 -2.48
C THR A 24 -12.23 5.50 -2.60
N TRP A 25 -11.67 4.77 -1.65
CA TRP A 25 -10.27 4.34 -1.62
C TRP A 25 -10.21 2.99 -0.91
N LEU A 26 -10.24 1.89 -1.67
CA LEU A 26 -10.68 0.59 -1.13
C LEU A 26 -9.53 -0.31 -0.66
N THR A 27 -8.29 0.04 -1.00
CA THR A 27 -7.08 -0.73 -0.68
C THR A 27 -5.90 0.23 -0.57
N TYR A 28 -4.76 -0.29 -0.14
CA TYR A 28 -3.51 0.48 -0.08
C TYR A 28 -3.18 1.10 -1.44
N HIS A 29 -2.87 2.40 -1.47
CA HIS A 29 -2.59 3.15 -2.70
C HIS A 29 -3.71 2.98 -3.74
N ARG A 30 -4.96 3.04 -3.25
CA ARG A 30 -6.23 3.18 -3.97
C ARG A 30 -6.72 1.98 -4.76
N ASP A 31 -5.86 1.39 -5.58
CA ASP A 31 -6.22 0.38 -6.56
C ASP A 31 -5.20 -0.76 -6.65
N ASN A 32 -5.55 -1.79 -7.42
CA ASN A 32 -4.73 -2.98 -7.55
C ASN A 32 -3.43 -2.75 -8.33
N SER A 33 -3.31 -1.66 -9.11
CA SER A 33 -2.04 -1.30 -9.74
C SER A 33 -1.13 -0.53 -8.79
N ARG A 34 -1.60 -0.25 -7.56
CA ARG A 34 -0.91 0.51 -6.50
C ARG A 34 -0.56 1.93 -6.95
N THR A 35 -1.45 2.57 -7.71
CA THR A 35 -1.17 3.90 -8.27
C THR A 35 -1.01 4.99 -7.21
N GLY A 36 -1.69 4.88 -6.07
CA GLY A 36 -1.65 5.92 -5.03
C GLY A 36 -2.03 7.30 -5.56
N ALA A 37 -2.93 7.36 -6.55
CA ALA A 37 -3.27 8.60 -7.22
C ALA A 37 -4.77 8.74 -7.49
N ASP A 38 -5.31 9.92 -7.16
CA ASP A 38 -6.67 10.32 -7.51
C ASP A 38 -6.67 11.74 -8.10
N ALA A 39 -7.54 11.98 -9.08
CA ALA A 39 -7.67 13.30 -9.69
C ALA A 39 -8.35 14.30 -8.74
N SER A 40 -9.10 13.81 -7.75
CA SER A 40 -9.63 14.60 -6.64
C SER A 40 -8.55 14.89 -5.61
N GLY A 41 -8.78 15.93 -4.81
CA GLY A 41 -7.93 16.32 -3.69
C GLY A 41 -8.22 17.78 -3.30
N PRO A 42 -7.93 18.18 -2.06
CA PRO A 42 -8.07 19.58 -1.67
C PRO A 42 -7.08 20.47 -2.40
N ALA A 43 -7.53 21.67 -2.74
CA ALA A 43 -6.62 22.75 -3.12
C ALA A 43 -5.93 23.33 -1.87
N THR A 44 -4.66 23.72 -2.00
CA THR A 44 -3.97 24.52 -0.98
C THR A 44 -4.44 25.98 -1.01
N PRO A 45 -4.50 26.71 0.12
CA PRO A 45 -4.10 26.26 1.45
C PRO A 45 -5.10 25.28 2.07
N VAL A 46 -4.59 24.36 2.88
CA VAL A 46 -5.38 23.41 3.67
C VAL A 46 -5.20 23.64 5.16
N GLY A 47 -6.13 23.14 5.96
CA GLY A 47 -6.06 23.11 7.41
C GLY A 47 -6.62 21.81 7.95
N VAL A 48 -6.32 21.52 9.21
CA VAL A 48 -6.93 20.37 9.92
C VAL A 48 -8.43 20.61 10.02
N ALA A 49 -9.21 19.74 9.38
CA ALA A 49 -10.67 19.77 9.42
C ALA A 49 -11.20 19.06 10.67
N TRP A 50 -10.59 17.92 11.01
CA TRP A 50 -10.87 17.19 12.25
C TRP A 50 -9.71 16.25 12.60
N THR A 51 -9.65 15.88 13.86
CA THR A 51 -8.80 14.83 14.43
C THR A 51 -9.73 13.85 15.13
N SER A 52 -9.55 12.55 14.92
CA SER A 52 -10.38 11.51 15.56
C SER A 52 -10.23 11.53 17.09
N ALA A 53 -11.02 10.71 17.77
CA ALA A 53 -10.68 10.30 19.14
C ALA A 53 -9.42 9.42 19.14
N PHE A 54 -8.83 9.25 20.33
CA PHE A 54 -7.66 8.40 20.56
C PHE A 54 -7.92 6.94 20.16
N LEU A 55 -7.01 6.35 19.39
CA LEU A 55 -7.01 4.96 18.97
C LEU A 55 -6.21 4.11 19.96
N ASP A 56 -6.70 2.91 20.27
CA ASP A 56 -6.23 2.10 21.39
C ASP A 56 -4.79 1.56 21.26
N GLN A 57 -4.23 1.57 20.05
CA GLN A 57 -2.84 1.32 19.70
C GLN A 57 -2.49 2.02 18.38
N PHE A 58 -1.22 1.92 17.94
CA PHE A 58 -0.77 2.58 16.73
C PHE A 58 -1.51 2.05 15.48
N PRO A 59 -2.03 2.93 14.62
CA PRO A 59 -2.52 2.58 13.30
C PRO A 59 -1.36 2.49 12.31
N TYR A 60 -0.96 1.26 11.98
CA TYR A 60 0.09 1.03 10.97
C TYR A 60 -0.46 1.14 9.54
N THR A 61 -1.77 1.04 9.40
CA THR A 61 -2.50 0.90 8.13
C THR A 61 -2.79 2.25 7.48
N GLU A 62 -2.80 2.28 6.15
CA GLU A 62 -3.45 3.36 5.41
C GLU A 62 -4.95 3.42 5.72
N PRO A 63 -5.53 4.59 6.03
CA PRO A 63 -6.98 4.72 6.15
C PRO A 63 -7.68 4.42 4.81
N VAL A 64 -8.58 3.44 4.76
CA VAL A 64 -9.38 3.18 3.54
C VAL A 64 -10.75 3.86 3.64
N VAL A 65 -11.34 4.27 2.51
CA VAL A 65 -12.58 5.04 2.48
C VAL A 65 -13.64 4.35 1.63
N TYR A 66 -14.82 4.16 2.22
CA TYR A 66 -15.98 3.61 1.52
C TYR A 66 -17.29 4.10 2.14
N GLU A 67 -18.26 4.48 1.31
CA GLU A 67 -19.59 4.96 1.74
C GLU A 67 -19.55 6.01 2.86
N ASN A 68 -18.76 7.07 2.68
CA ASN A 68 -18.61 8.18 3.63
C ASN A 68 -18.04 7.75 5.01
N ARG A 69 -17.37 6.61 5.07
CA ARG A 69 -16.67 6.14 6.27
C ARG A 69 -15.19 5.96 5.99
N VAL A 70 -14.38 6.26 7.00
CA VAL A 70 -12.94 6.01 7.05
C VAL A 70 -12.71 4.79 7.94
N TYR A 71 -12.03 3.78 7.42
CA TYR A 71 -11.68 2.58 8.17
C TYR A 71 -10.19 2.56 8.45
N VAL A 72 -9.83 2.30 9.70
CA VAL A 72 -8.45 2.20 10.15
C VAL A 72 -8.34 1.06 11.15
N ALA A 73 -7.24 0.32 11.13
CA ALA A 73 -6.98 -0.75 12.06
C ALA A 73 -5.72 -0.48 12.89
N THR A 74 -5.68 -1.01 14.12
CA THR A 74 -4.59 -0.80 15.06
C THR A 74 -3.84 -2.09 15.39
N GLU A 75 -2.64 -1.94 15.93
CA GLU A 75 -1.84 -3.02 16.50
C GLU A 75 -2.54 -3.74 17.68
N ASN A 76 -3.66 -3.22 18.18
CA ASN A 76 -4.50 -3.93 19.16
C ASN A 76 -5.53 -4.88 18.53
N ASN A 77 -5.46 -5.14 17.23
CA ASN A 77 -6.52 -5.81 16.46
C ASN A 77 -7.90 -5.14 16.59
N THR A 78 -7.92 -3.82 16.76
CA THR A 78 -9.16 -3.05 16.76
C THR A 78 -9.34 -2.39 15.41
N VAL A 79 -10.52 -2.59 14.81
CA VAL A 79 -10.94 -1.89 13.59
C VAL A 79 -11.92 -0.79 13.98
N TYR A 80 -11.68 0.40 13.45
CA TYR A 80 -12.50 1.59 13.65
C TYR A 80 -13.13 2.00 12.33
N ALA A 81 -14.41 2.38 12.37
CA ALA A 81 -15.04 3.15 11.31
C ALA A 81 -15.39 4.54 11.84
N LEU A 82 -14.90 5.56 11.15
CA LEU A 82 -15.13 6.97 11.46
C LEU A 82 -15.98 7.59 10.35
N ASP A 83 -16.80 8.58 10.69
CA ASP A 83 -17.50 9.39 9.70
C ASP A 83 -16.49 10.26 8.95
N LEU A 84 -16.48 10.20 7.61
CA LEU A 84 -15.54 10.96 6.79
C LEU A 84 -15.68 12.47 6.96
N GLY A 85 -16.91 12.95 7.19
CA GLY A 85 -17.20 14.37 7.34
C GLY A 85 -16.63 14.96 8.63
N THR A 86 -16.72 14.22 9.73
CA THR A 86 -16.56 14.73 11.10
C THR A 86 -15.46 14.05 11.92
N GLY A 87 -14.98 12.88 11.50
CA GLY A 87 -14.03 12.06 12.27
C GLY A 87 -14.65 11.35 13.48
N ASN A 88 -15.97 11.49 13.69
CA ASN A 88 -16.67 10.86 14.79
C ASN A 88 -16.69 9.34 14.64
N LEU A 89 -16.54 8.63 15.75
CA LEU A 89 -16.67 7.18 15.79
C LEU A 89 -18.07 6.75 15.37
N VAL A 90 -18.17 5.91 14.33
CA VAL A 90 -19.40 5.25 13.92
C VAL A 90 -19.51 3.90 14.64
N TRP A 91 -18.47 3.08 14.54
CA TRP A 91 -18.34 1.84 15.28
C TRP A 91 -16.86 1.47 15.48
N SER A 92 -16.57 0.67 16.49
CA SER A 92 -15.30 -0.04 16.63
C SER A 92 -15.53 -1.51 17.00
N ARG A 93 -14.55 -2.36 16.66
CA ARG A 93 -14.53 -3.77 17.01
C ARG A 93 -13.11 -4.22 17.35
N HIS A 94 -12.92 -4.65 18.59
CA HIS A 94 -11.74 -5.41 18.98
C HIS A 94 -11.97 -6.88 18.63
N LEU A 95 -11.16 -7.43 17.72
CA LEU A 95 -11.44 -8.73 17.10
C LEU A 95 -10.89 -9.90 17.92
N VAL A 96 -9.68 -9.75 18.44
CA VAL A 96 -8.96 -10.77 19.20
C VAL A 96 -7.78 -10.12 19.91
N GLN A 97 -7.34 -10.69 21.02
CA GLN A 97 -6.12 -10.24 21.68
C GLN A 97 -4.92 -10.33 20.73
N PRO A 98 -4.11 -9.25 20.60
CA PRO A 98 -2.92 -9.27 19.77
C PRO A 98 -1.81 -10.12 20.38
N PHE A 99 -0.79 -10.42 19.59
CA PHE A 99 0.39 -11.13 20.06
C PHE A 99 1.32 -10.19 20.85
N THR A 100 1.74 -10.59 22.06
CA THR A 100 2.50 -9.72 22.99
C THR A 100 3.87 -10.26 23.41
N GLN A 101 4.27 -11.46 22.94
CA GLN A 101 5.57 -12.08 23.29
C GLN A 101 6.66 -11.78 22.24
N VAL A 102 6.81 -10.48 21.99
CA VAL A 102 7.46 -9.90 20.80
C VAL A 102 9.00 -9.88 20.98
N VAL A 103 9.48 -9.62 22.20
CA VAL A 103 10.92 -9.57 22.55
C VAL A 103 11.59 -10.95 22.45
N THR A 104 10.85 -12.05 22.66
CA THR A 104 11.38 -13.42 22.53
C THR A 104 11.50 -13.91 21.10
N GLN A 105 10.97 -13.16 20.12
CA GLN A 105 10.89 -13.54 18.71
C GLN A 105 11.60 -12.54 17.78
N CYS A 106 12.46 -11.67 18.31
CA CYS A 106 13.26 -10.71 17.55
C CYS A 106 12.47 -9.69 16.74
N MET A 107 11.39 -9.27 17.38
CA MET A 107 10.41 -8.36 16.87
C MET A 107 10.63 -7.03 17.62
N TYR A 108 11.37 -6.08 17.05
CA TYR A 108 11.88 -4.94 17.83
C TYR A 108 11.14 -3.62 17.60
N ASP A 109 10.37 -3.49 16.50
CA ASP A 109 9.74 -2.22 16.08
C ASP A 109 8.23 -2.11 16.38
N VAL A 110 7.55 -3.24 16.63
CA VAL A 110 6.11 -3.32 16.89
C VAL A 110 5.88 -4.15 18.15
N ASN A 111 5.06 -3.69 19.11
CA ASN A 111 4.61 -4.45 20.28
C ASN A 111 3.42 -3.72 20.95
N PRO A 112 2.22 -4.32 21.06
CA PRO A 112 1.86 -5.66 20.60
C PRO A 112 1.84 -5.76 19.07
N VAL A 113 1.74 -6.98 18.53
CA VAL A 113 1.62 -7.19 17.09
C VAL A 113 0.22 -7.71 16.78
N GLY A 114 -0.50 -6.93 15.98
CA GLY A 114 -1.90 -7.11 15.64
C GLY A 114 -2.11 -6.82 14.15
N ILE A 115 -3.11 -6.01 13.80
CA ILE A 115 -3.32 -5.62 12.41
C ILE A 115 -2.29 -4.55 12.03
N THR A 116 -1.34 -4.90 11.17
CA THR A 116 -0.37 -3.96 10.60
C THR A 116 -0.51 -3.82 9.07
N GLY A 117 -1.07 -4.84 8.40
CA GLY A 117 -1.41 -4.79 6.99
C GLY A 117 -2.66 -3.95 6.74
N THR A 118 -2.59 -3.07 5.73
CA THR A 118 -3.74 -2.24 5.34
C THR A 118 -4.93 -3.11 4.91
N PRO A 119 -6.15 -2.83 5.43
CA PRO A 119 -7.36 -3.55 5.04
C PRO A 119 -7.70 -3.41 3.55
N VAL A 120 -8.56 -4.29 3.05
CA VAL A 120 -9.18 -4.14 1.73
C VAL A 120 -10.69 -4.26 1.82
N ILE A 121 -11.41 -3.43 1.06
CA ILE A 121 -12.87 -3.45 0.98
C ILE A 121 -13.32 -4.08 -0.34
N ASP A 122 -14.23 -5.05 -0.26
CA ASP A 122 -15.00 -5.53 -1.39
C ASP A 122 -16.34 -4.77 -1.47
N PRO A 123 -16.49 -3.81 -2.40
CA PRO A 123 -17.71 -3.02 -2.52
C PRO A 123 -18.88 -3.81 -3.12
N SER A 124 -18.64 -5.02 -3.66
CA SER A 124 -19.71 -5.87 -4.18
C SER A 124 -20.43 -6.64 -3.07
N THR A 125 -19.77 -6.84 -1.94
CA THR A 125 -20.30 -7.56 -0.78
C THR A 125 -20.39 -6.71 0.49
N ASN A 126 -19.88 -5.46 0.46
CA ASN A 126 -19.78 -4.57 1.61
C ASN A 126 -18.99 -5.18 2.77
N ILE A 127 -17.91 -5.90 2.43
CA ILE A 127 -17.04 -6.55 3.43
C ILE A 127 -15.67 -5.87 3.43
N LEU A 128 -15.24 -5.47 4.62
CA LEU A 128 -13.87 -5.08 4.94
C LEU A 128 -13.10 -6.32 5.39
N TYR A 129 -11.97 -6.61 4.77
CA TYR A 129 -11.10 -7.73 5.12
C TYR A 129 -9.84 -7.25 5.82
N VAL A 130 -9.48 -7.94 6.90
CA VAL A 130 -8.23 -7.75 7.66
C VAL A 130 -7.59 -9.10 7.97
N VAL A 131 -6.28 -9.11 8.15
CA VAL A 131 -5.55 -10.23 8.75
C VAL A 131 -5.18 -9.81 10.18
N VAL A 132 -5.64 -10.58 11.16
CA VAL A 132 -5.30 -10.37 12.58
C VAL A 132 -4.18 -11.31 12.98
N GLU A 133 -3.34 -10.85 13.90
CA GLU A 133 -2.38 -11.68 14.62
C GLU A 133 -2.95 -12.07 15.97
N THR A 134 -2.97 -13.37 16.25
CA THR A 134 -3.70 -13.97 17.37
C THR A 134 -2.74 -14.31 18.51
N GLY A 135 -2.90 -13.62 19.64
CA GLY A 135 -2.25 -13.99 20.90
C GLY A 135 -3.00 -15.14 21.61
N PRO A 136 -2.30 -16.07 22.29
CA PRO A 136 -0.86 -16.13 22.55
C PRO A 136 -0.06 -16.98 21.53
N THR A 137 -0.69 -17.55 20.51
CA THR A 137 -0.07 -18.55 19.62
C THR A 137 0.67 -17.97 18.42
N ALA A 138 0.68 -16.64 18.27
CA ALA A 138 1.22 -15.94 17.08
C ALA A 138 0.60 -16.45 15.76
N GLY A 139 -0.63 -16.96 15.79
CA GLY A 139 -1.32 -17.45 14.58
C GLY A 139 -1.99 -16.31 13.83
N HIS A 140 -2.41 -16.53 12.59
CA HIS A 140 -3.10 -15.52 11.80
C HIS A 140 -4.51 -15.96 11.44
N ALA A 141 -5.43 -15.00 11.36
CA ALA A 141 -6.78 -15.24 10.89
C ALA A 141 -7.22 -14.16 9.90
N LEU A 142 -7.82 -14.61 8.80
CA LEU A 142 -8.55 -13.72 7.90
C LEU A 142 -9.93 -13.44 8.51
N VAL A 143 -10.24 -12.18 8.72
CA VAL A 143 -11.53 -11.73 9.25
C VAL A 143 -12.21 -10.85 8.21
N GLY A 144 -13.49 -11.13 7.94
CA GLY A 144 -14.36 -10.24 7.17
C GLY A 144 -15.33 -9.53 8.11
N LEU A 145 -15.50 -8.21 7.94
CA LEU A 145 -16.41 -7.37 8.71
C LEU A 145 -17.39 -6.67 7.75
N ASP A 146 -18.67 -6.62 8.11
CA ASP A 146 -19.65 -5.78 7.43
C ASP A 146 -19.27 -4.29 7.61
N THR A 147 -19.21 -3.53 6.51
CA THR A 147 -18.74 -2.14 6.51
C THR A 147 -19.66 -1.19 7.28
N ALA A 148 -20.96 -1.49 7.35
CA ALA A 148 -21.95 -0.63 8.00
C ALA A 148 -21.97 -0.81 9.53
N THR A 149 -21.83 -2.04 10.01
CA THR A 149 -22.03 -2.42 11.41
C THR A 149 -20.75 -2.78 12.15
N GLY A 150 -19.72 -3.21 11.42
CA GLY A 150 -18.51 -3.83 11.96
C GLY A 150 -18.69 -5.29 12.36
N ASP A 151 -19.87 -5.89 12.18
CA ASP A 151 -20.08 -7.28 12.57
C ASP A 151 -19.22 -8.19 11.70
N GLY A 152 -18.37 -9.00 12.35
CA GLY A 152 -17.33 -9.75 11.68
C GLY A 152 -17.28 -11.22 12.06
N ARG A 153 -16.63 -12.00 11.20
CA ARG A 153 -16.37 -13.43 11.43
C ARG A 153 -15.01 -13.83 10.87
N VAL A 154 -14.39 -14.82 11.52
CA VAL A 154 -13.22 -15.49 10.96
C VAL A 154 -13.65 -16.28 9.73
N LEU A 155 -12.97 -16.06 8.61
CA LEU A 155 -13.24 -16.71 7.33
C LEU A 155 -12.32 -17.90 7.09
N ALA A 156 -11.04 -17.76 7.47
CA ALA A 156 -10.02 -18.77 7.30
C ALA A 156 -8.89 -18.56 8.32
N SER A 157 -8.13 -19.63 8.60
CA SER A 157 -6.78 -19.44 9.13
C SER A 157 -5.93 -18.79 8.04
N GLY A 158 -5.09 -17.84 8.44
CA GLY A 158 -4.12 -17.24 7.54
C GLY A 158 -2.88 -18.10 7.35
N ASP A 159 -2.64 -19.05 8.25
CA ASP A 159 -1.40 -19.81 8.32
C ASP A 159 -1.39 -21.01 7.34
N PRO A 160 -0.25 -21.29 6.68
CA PRO A 160 -0.07 -22.56 5.99
C PRO A 160 -0.13 -23.75 6.98
N ALA A 161 -0.68 -24.87 6.52
CA ALA A 161 -0.78 -26.08 7.34
C ALA A 161 0.62 -26.55 7.80
N GLY A 162 0.80 -26.65 9.13
CA GLY A 162 2.06 -27.08 9.75
C GLY A 162 3.15 -26.01 9.81
N ALA A 163 2.85 -24.75 9.45
CA ALA A 163 3.79 -23.65 9.58
C ALA A 163 4.13 -23.37 11.05
N ASN A 164 5.37 -22.95 11.29
CA ASN A 164 5.74 -22.35 12.56
C ASN A 164 5.29 -20.88 12.57
N THR A 165 4.14 -20.61 13.17
CA THR A 165 3.50 -19.29 13.11
C THR A 165 4.30 -18.20 13.83
N SER A 166 5.16 -18.56 14.79
CA SER A 166 6.07 -17.60 15.44
C SER A 166 7.11 -16.97 14.51
N THR A 167 7.27 -17.51 13.29
CA THR A 167 8.19 -16.98 12.28
C THR A 167 7.47 -16.43 11.07
N LEU A 168 6.15 -16.31 11.11
CA LEU A 168 5.34 -15.64 10.10
C LEU A 168 4.80 -14.37 10.71
N TRP A 169 4.94 -13.24 10.02
CA TRP A 169 4.23 -12.03 10.43
C TRP A 169 3.62 -11.34 9.24
N ASN A 170 2.48 -10.71 9.46
CA ASN A 170 1.85 -9.90 8.44
C ASN A 170 2.31 -8.45 8.56
N ARG A 171 2.46 -7.79 7.41
CA ARG A 171 2.71 -6.35 7.28
C ARG A 171 2.22 -5.82 5.93
N THR A 172 2.25 -6.68 4.93
CA THR A 172 1.71 -6.38 3.60
C THR A 172 0.23 -6.04 3.67
N ALA A 173 -0.19 -4.98 2.99
CA ALA A 173 -1.59 -4.72 2.71
C ALA A 173 -2.27 -5.93 2.04
N LEU A 174 -3.56 -6.10 2.31
CA LEU A 174 -4.37 -7.05 1.56
C LEU A 174 -4.62 -6.54 0.14
N THR A 175 -4.55 -7.43 -0.83
CA THR A 175 -4.97 -7.19 -2.23
C THR A 175 -6.22 -8.00 -2.50
N LEU A 176 -7.22 -7.42 -3.18
CA LEU A 176 -8.43 -8.12 -3.61
C LEU A 176 -8.50 -8.17 -5.13
N GLY A 177 -8.55 -9.37 -5.71
CA GLY A 177 -8.74 -9.55 -7.15
C GLY A 177 -8.98 -11.01 -7.52
N ASN A 178 -9.55 -11.26 -8.69
CA ASN A 178 -9.85 -12.62 -9.17
C ASN A 178 -10.77 -13.42 -8.22
N GLY A 179 -11.60 -12.75 -7.42
CA GLY A 179 -12.41 -13.38 -6.36
C GLY A 179 -11.61 -13.92 -5.18
N ARG A 180 -10.37 -13.42 -4.98
CA ARG A 180 -9.42 -13.88 -3.96
C ARG A 180 -8.75 -12.70 -3.27
N LEU A 181 -8.32 -12.96 -2.05
CA LEU A 181 -7.51 -12.08 -1.22
C LEU A 181 -6.08 -12.56 -1.22
N TYR A 182 -5.12 -11.64 -1.26
CA TYR A 182 -3.68 -11.92 -1.26
C TYR A 182 -2.98 -11.12 -0.17
N TRP A 183 -2.04 -11.75 0.52
CA TRP A 183 -1.14 -11.09 1.46
C TRP A 183 0.14 -11.91 1.63
N GLY A 184 1.18 -11.27 2.11
CA GLY A 184 2.48 -11.87 2.38
C GLY A 184 2.76 -12.02 3.87
N TYR A 185 3.61 -13.00 4.15
CA TYR A 185 4.31 -13.15 5.40
C TYR A 185 5.79 -12.88 5.20
N LEU A 186 6.32 -12.08 6.12
CA LEU A 186 7.75 -12.01 6.41
C LEU A 186 8.11 -13.07 7.45
N GLY A 187 9.40 -13.24 7.72
CA GLY A 187 9.78 -13.89 8.96
C GLY A 187 10.74 -13.08 9.80
N ALA A 188 10.61 -13.28 11.10
CA ALA A 188 11.42 -12.62 12.09
C ALA A 188 12.91 -12.86 11.81
N ASP A 189 13.73 -11.82 11.95
CA ASP A 189 15.17 -11.81 11.66
C ASP A 189 16.02 -12.80 12.52
N CYS A 190 15.39 -13.73 13.23
CA CYS A 190 16.00 -14.67 14.17
C CYS A 190 16.11 -16.14 13.75
N ASN A 191 16.36 -16.36 12.46
CA ASN A 191 16.71 -17.63 11.81
C ASN A 191 15.54 -18.54 11.38
N SER A 192 15.77 -19.24 10.26
CA SER A 192 14.90 -20.19 9.56
C SER A 192 13.43 -19.78 9.41
N TYR A 193 13.20 -18.68 8.70
CA TYR A 193 11.88 -18.35 8.16
C TYR A 193 11.82 -18.56 6.65
N GLN A 194 10.59 -18.70 6.16
CA GLN A 194 10.31 -18.87 4.75
C GLN A 194 9.13 -17.96 4.37
N GLY A 195 9.46 -16.87 3.69
CA GLY A 195 8.48 -15.90 3.20
C GLY A 195 7.41 -16.60 2.39
N THR A 196 6.16 -16.30 2.71
CA THR A 196 5.00 -17.01 2.17
C THR A 196 4.01 -15.99 1.63
N MET A 197 3.62 -16.14 0.37
CA MET A 197 2.45 -15.46 -0.17
C MET A 197 1.24 -16.36 0.05
N VAL A 198 0.13 -15.78 0.48
CA VAL A 198 -1.12 -16.48 0.73
C VAL A 198 -2.18 -15.98 -0.24
N SER A 199 -3.04 -16.89 -0.69
CA SER A 199 -4.23 -16.55 -1.46
C SER A 199 -5.42 -17.37 -1.03
N VAL A 200 -6.53 -16.71 -0.67
CA VAL A 200 -7.77 -17.38 -0.24
C VAL A 200 -8.94 -16.75 -0.99
N LYS A 201 -9.98 -17.52 -1.32
CA LYS A 201 -11.22 -16.93 -1.86
C LYS A 201 -11.87 -16.00 -0.83
N THR A 202 -12.65 -15.03 -1.28
CA THR A 202 -13.33 -14.05 -0.40
C THR A 202 -14.28 -14.69 0.61
N ASP A 203 -14.77 -15.91 0.36
CA ASP A 203 -15.58 -16.68 1.30
C ASP A 203 -14.77 -17.45 2.36
N GLY A 204 -13.43 -17.41 2.29
CA GLY A 204 -12.50 -18.15 3.16
C GLY A 204 -12.09 -19.52 2.63
N SER A 205 -12.60 -19.95 1.47
CA SER A 205 -12.33 -21.29 0.93
C SER A 205 -11.10 -21.34 0.02
N SER A 206 -10.62 -22.56 -0.23
CA SER A 206 -9.53 -22.86 -1.19
C SER A 206 -8.24 -22.06 -0.95
N PRO A 207 -7.63 -22.12 0.25
CA PRO A 207 -6.35 -21.45 0.49
C PRO A 207 -5.25 -22.06 -0.39
N VAL A 208 -4.39 -21.19 -0.90
CA VAL A 208 -3.21 -21.55 -1.69
C VAL A 208 -2.03 -20.72 -1.18
N TYR A 209 -0.83 -21.32 -1.23
CA TYR A 209 0.37 -20.72 -0.68
C TYR A 209 1.51 -20.83 -1.69
N TYR A 210 2.33 -19.78 -1.78
CA TYR A 210 3.64 -19.85 -2.42
C TYR A 210 4.71 -19.54 -1.38
N GLN A 211 5.65 -20.45 -1.20
CA GLN A 211 6.80 -20.27 -0.33
C GLN A 211 8.04 -19.97 -1.16
N ILE A 212 8.77 -18.92 -0.79
CA ILE A 212 10.04 -18.60 -1.44
C ILE A 212 11.00 -19.79 -1.26
N PRO A 213 11.65 -20.28 -2.32
CA PRO A 213 12.65 -21.34 -2.19
C PRO A 213 13.81 -20.93 -1.27
N GLY A 214 14.33 -21.84 -0.44
CA GLY A 214 15.49 -21.59 0.41
C GLY A 214 15.14 -21.12 1.82
N PHE A 215 16.02 -20.34 2.45
CA PHE A 215 15.86 -19.81 3.81
C PHE A 215 15.91 -18.28 3.81
N ARG A 216 15.26 -17.65 4.79
CA ARG A 216 15.24 -16.21 5.05
C ARG A 216 14.55 -15.31 4.04
N GLY A 217 13.91 -15.82 2.99
CA GLY A 217 13.05 -14.99 2.10
C GLY A 217 11.87 -14.35 2.86
N SER A 218 11.38 -13.20 2.40
CA SER A 218 10.21 -12.49 2.97
C SER A 218 9.36 -11.81 1.91
N PHE A 219 8.07 -11.64 2.19
CA PHE A 219 7.20 -10.66 1.53
C PHE A 219 6.85 -9.57 2.55
N TRP A 220 7.59 -8.46 2.49
CA TRP A 220 7.55 -7.42 3.52
C TRP A 220 6.85 -6.13 3.08
N ALA A 221 6.82 -5.86 1.77
CA ALA A 221 6.35 -4.60 1.20
C ALA A 221 5.00 -4.14 1.80
N PRO A 222 4.96 -3.01 2.53
CA PRO A 222 3.73 -2.53 3.17
C PRO A 222 2.58 -2.36 2.19
N SER A 223 2.88 -1.98 0.94
CA SER A 223 1.90 -1.84 -0.12
C SER A 223 1.27 -3.15 -0.60
N GLY A 224 1.85 -4.30 -0.24
CA GLY A 224 1.38 -5.61 -0.65
C GLY A 224 1.59 -5.90 -2.13
N ALA A 225 0.78 -6.81 -2.68
CA ALA A 225 0.86 -7.19 -4.08
C ALA A 225 0.07 -6.24 -4.98
N ALA A 226 0.51 -6.08 -6.21
CA ALA A 226 -0.26 -5.45 -7.29
C ALA A 226 -0.92 -6.53 -8.19
N ILE A 227 -1.92 -6.15 -8.98
CA ILE A 227 -2.56 -7.02 -9.98
C ILE A 227 -2.57 -6.29 -11.33
N ASP A 228 -2.08 -6.96 -12.36
CA ASP A 228 -2.07 -6.44 -13.73
C ASP A 228 -3.42 -6.62 -14.46
N ALA A 229 -3.47 -6.18 -15.71
CA ALA A 229 -4.67 -6.27 -16.53
C ALA A 229 -5.06 -7.72 -16.89
N ASP A 230 -4.12 -8.67 -16.86
CA ASP A 230 -4.37 -10.09 -17.11
C ASP A 230 -4.81 -10.84 -15.84
N GLY A 231 -4.77 -10.17 -14.69
CA GLY A 231 -5.11 -10.72 -13.39
C GLY A 231 -3.93 -11.43 -12.71
N ASN A 232 -2.70 -11.31 -13.21
CA ASN A 232 -1.53 -11.85 -12.54
C ASN A 232 -1.16 -10.97 -11.34
N VAL A 233 -0.64 -11.62 -10.31
CA VAL A 233 -0.31 -11.04 -9.02
C VAL A 233 1.18 -10.76 -8.97
N TRP A 234 1.55 -9.52 -8.66
CA TRP A 234 2.92 -9.04 -8.65
C TRP A 234 3.34 -8.69 -7.24
N ALA A 235 4.40 -9.32 -6.73
CA ALA A 235 4.87 -9.06 -5.38
C ALA A 235 6.39 -9.03 -5.29
N ALA A 236 6.91 -8.08 -4.51
CA ALA A 236 8.33 -7.97 -4.22
C ALA A 236 8.71 -8.85 -3.03
N SER A 237 9.73 -9.69 -3.22
CA SER A 237 10.40 -10.41 -2.16
C SER A 237 11.68 -9.71 -1.73
N GLY A 238 12.01 -9.85 -0.45
CA GLY A 238 13.18 -9.29 0.20
C GLY A 238 13.76 -10.21 1.26
N SER A 239 14.85 -9.76 1.91
CA SER A 239 15.61 -10.46 2.95
C SER A 239 16.13 -11.81 2.47
N GLY A 240 17.42 -11.92 2.14
CA GLY A 240 17.95 -13.14 1.49
C GLY A 240 18.81 -14.03 2.36
N GLY A 241 18.58 -15.34 2.28
CA GLY A 241 19.53 -16.37 2.73
C GLY A 241 20.22 -17.01 1.52
N GLN A 242 21.51 -16.72 1.33
CA GLN A 242 22.29 -17.30 0.23
C GLN A 242 22.48 -18.82 0.45
N VAL A 243 21.77 -19.65 -0.32
CA VAL A 243 21.95 -21.12 -0.31
C VAL A 243 22.96 -21.56 -1.38
N ASP A 244 22.85 -21.00 -2.58
CA ASP A 244 23.68 -21.33 -3.74
C ASP A 244 23.84 -20.07 -4.61
N PRO A 245 25.02 -19.43 -4.68
CA PRO A 245 25.22 -18.21 -5.46
C PRO A 245 25.01 -18.39 -6.97
N THR A 246 24.92 -19.62 -7.46
CA THR A 246 24.70 -19.92 -8.89
C THR A 246 23.23 -20.01 -9.26
N LYS A 247 22.32 -20.01 -8.27
CA LYS A 247 20.88 -20.13 -8.48
C LYS A 247 20.15 -19.02 -7.73
N PRO A 248 19.44 -18.12 -8.44
CA PRO A 248 18.61 -17.11 -7.80
C PRO A 248 17.63 -17.77 -6.82
N ASP A 249 17.77 -17.44 -5.54
CA ASP A 249 16.91 -17.92 -4.45
C ASP A 249 15.56 -17.18 -4.39
N ARG A 250 15.40 -16.14 -5.21
CA ARG A 250 14.19 -15.30 -5.31
C ARG A 250 13.87 -14.56 -4.01
N THR A 251 14.88 -14.28 -3.19
CA THR A 251 14.71 -13.51 -1.96
C THR A 251 14.96 -12.01 -2.13
N THR A 252 15.30 -11.57 -3.34
CA THR A 252 15.39 -10.16 -3.72
C THR A 252 14.88 -10.04 -5.15
N SER A 253 13.56 -10.05 -5.32
CA SER A 253 12.96 -10.25 -6.64
C SER A 253 11.59 -9.61 -6.75
N LEU A 254 11.19 -9.29 -7.98
CA LEU A 254 9.80 -9.05 -8.32
C LEU A 254 9.25 -10.34 -8.93
N LEU A 255 8.21 -10.91 -8.30
CA LEU A 255 7.64 -12.20 -8.67
C LEU A 255 6.25 -12.00 -9.26
N GLU A 256 6.00 -12.65 -10.40
CA GLU A 256 4.71 -12.67 -11.08
C GLU A 256 4.05 -14.04 -10.88
N PHE A 257 2.81 -14.04 -10.43
CA PHE A 257 2.03 -15.23 -10.17
C PHE A 257 0.70 -15.23 -10.91
N SER A 258 0.21 -16.42 -11.26
CA SER A 258 -1.22 -16.59 -11.56
C SER A 258 -2.09 -16.22 -10.35
N PRO A 259 -3.41 -16.04 -10.53
CA PRO A 259 -4.36 -15.83 -9.44
C PRO A 259 -4.33 -16.91 -8.34
N THR A 260 -3.82 -18.11 -8.63
CA THR A 260 -3.68 -19.21 -7.66
C THR A 260 -2.23 -19.43 -7.24
N LEU A 261 -1.40 -18.38 -7.26
CA LEU A 261 -0.01 -18.39 -6.78
C LEU A 261 0.93 -19.40 -7.45
N GLN A 262 0.59 -19.91 -8.63
CA GLN A 262 1.59 -20.53 -9.50
C GLN A 262 2.52 -19.43 -10.02
N LEU A 263 3.82 -19.54 -9.75
CA LEU A 263 4.82 -18.62 -10.28
C LEU A 263 4.89 -18.73 -11.81
N LEU A 264 4.70 -17.60 -12.49
CA LEU A 264 4.73 -17.49 -13.95
C LEU A 264 6.09 -16.99 -14.42
N ALA A 265 6.59 -15.91 -13.81
CA ALA A 265 7.86 -15.30 -14.13
C ALA A 265 8.44 -14.56 -12.92
N TYR A 266 9.66 -14.07 -13.08
CA TYR A 266 10.33 -13.27 -12.06
C TYR A 266 11.37 -12.34 -12.68
N PHE A 267 11.68 -11.28 -11.96
CA PHE A 267 12.84 -10.43 -12.13
C PHE A 267 13.71 -10.49 -10.87
N THR A 268 15.02 -10.65 -11.05
CA THR A 268 16.02 -10.61 -9.98
C THR A 268 17.16 -9.70 -10.43
N PRO A 269 17.58 -8.69 -9.63
CA PRO A 269 18.74 -7.85 -9.98
C PRO A 269 20.01 -8.68 -10.23
N SER A 270 20.81 -8.31 -11.22
CA SER A 270 22.01 -9.08 -11.61
C SER A 270 23.06 -9.22 -10.49
N ASN A 271 23.09 -8.27 -9.55
CA ASN A 271 23.96 -8.25 -8.38
C ASN A 271 23.31 -8.82 -7.11
N TRP A 272 22.24 -9.63 -7.23
CA TRP A 272 21.45 -10.15 -6.11
C TRP A 272 22.27 -10.83 -5.00
N THR A 273 23.37 -11.52 -5.33
CA THR A 273 24.24 -12.15 -4.34
C THR A 273 24.88 -11.12 -3.41
N THR A 274 25.31 -9.98 -3.96
CA THR A 274 25.77 -8.83 -3.18
C THR A 274 24.64 -8.27 -2.35
N LEU A 275 23.46 -8.02 -2.93
CA LEU A 275 22.32 -7.46 -2.21
C LEU A 275 21.91 -8.32 -0.99
N ASN A 276 21.86 -9.64 -1.17
CA ASN A 276 21.59 -10.59 -0.08
C ASN A 276 22.68 -10.53 1.01
N SER A 277 23.97 -10.46 0.63
CA SER A 277 25.06 -10.42 1.62
C SER A 277 25.18 -9.09 2.37
N THR A 278 24.65 -7.99 1.83
CA THR A 278 24.71 -6.65 2.44
C THR A 278 23.40 -6.17 3.06
N GLY A 279 22.32 -6.96 3.00
CA GLY A 279 20.99 -6.57 3.51
C GLY A 279 20.37 -5.41 2.71
N GLN A 280 20.68 -5.35 1.41
CA GLN A 280 20.25 -4.29 0.50
C GLN A 280 19.24 -4.83 -0.52
N GLU A 281 18.28 -5.62 -0.07
CA GLU A 281 17.35 -6.31 -0.96
C GLU A 281 16.25 -5.38 -1.51
N LEU A 282 15.55 -5.90 -2.52
CA LEU A 282 14.21 -5.45 -2.88
C LEU A 282 13.21 -5.82 -1.76
N GLY A 283 11.93 -5.44 -1.92
CA GLY A 283 10.86 -5.88 -1.03
C GLY A 283 10.60 -5.02 0.20
N SER A 284 11.40 -3.97 0.44
CA SER A 284 11.04 -2.91 1.40
C SER A 284 9.97 -1.97 0.88
N ALA A 285 9.88 -1.83 -0.45
CA ALA A 285 8.75 -1.24 -1.15
C ALA A 285 8.11 -2.28 -2.09
N GLY A 286 6.81 -2.15 -2.36
CA GLY A 286 6.10 -3.02 -3.29
C GLY A 286 6.02 -2.41 -4.70
N PRO A 287 5.63 -3.21 -5.69
CA PRO A 287 5.60 -2.77 -7.08
C PRO A 287 4.44 -1.82 -7.36
N SER A 288 4.66 -0.90 -8.30
CA SER A 288 3.62 -0.09 -8.94
C SER A 288 3.56 -0.44 -10.42
N LEU A 289 2.37 -0.78 -10.93
CA LEU A 289 2.19 -1.15 -12.34
C LEU A 289 1.83 0.09 -13.16
N LEU A 290 2.59 0.35 -14.22
CA LEU A 290 2.44 1.55 -15.03
C LEU A 290 1.62 1.27 -16.30
N PRO A 291 0.84 2.24 -16.81
CA PRO A 291 -0.05 2.03 -17.96
C PRO A 291 0.65 1.59 -19.26
N ASN A 292 1.96 1.76 -19.35
CA ASN A 292 2.80 1.38 -20.49
C ASN A 292 3.32 -0.06 -20.41
N GLY A 293 2.83 -0.89 -19.49
CA GLY A 293 3.15 -2.32 -19.40
C GLY A 293 4.52 -2.60 -18.77
N VAL A 294 4.96 -1.72 -17.87
CA VAL A 294 6.13 -1.95 -17.03
C VAL A 294 5.78 -1.78 -15.56
N ALA A 295 6.34 -2.64 -14.72
CA ALA A 295 6.34 -2.49 -13.28
C ALA A 295 7.53 -1.62 -12.85
N PHE A 296 7.27 -0.64 -11.99
CA PHE A 296 8.29 0.08 -11.24
C PHE A 296 8.54 -0.62 -9.90
N ILE A 297 9.80 -0.77 -9.52
CA ILE A 297 10.17 -1.30 -8.20
C ILE A 297 11.49 -0.67 -7.71
N ALA A 298 11.53 -0.32 -6.42
CA ALA A 298 12.72 0.13 -5.71
C ALA A 298 12.80 -0.55 -4.33
N GLY A 299 13.92 -0.39 -3.63
CA GLY A 299 14.09 -0.97 -2.29
C GLY A 299 15.31 -0.44 -1.53
N LYS A 300 15.92 -1.29 -0.70
CA LYS A 300 17.12 -0.93 0.09
C LYS A 300 18.39 -0.89 -0.75
N ASN A 301 18.34 -1.43 -1.96
CA ASN A 301 19.42 -1.49 -2.96
C ASN A 301 19.85 -0.12 -3.50
N LYS A 302 19.11 0.95 -3.21
CA LYS A 302 19.35 2.31 -3.74
C LYS A 302 19.27 2.41 -5.26
N GLU A 303 18.55 1.49 -5.88
CA GLU A 303 18.33 1.46 -7.32
C GLU A 303 16.85 1.18 -7.60
N ALA A 304 16.28 1.96 -8.51
CA ALA A 304 14.95 1.75 -9.05
C ALA A 304 15.06 1.00 -10.38
N PHE A 305 14.14 0.09 -10.63
CA PHE A 305 14.06 -0.70 -11.86
C PHE A 305 12.71 -0.50 -12.54
N LEU A 306 12.74 -0.51 -13.87
CA LEU A 306 11.58 -0.80 -14.70
C LEU A 306 11.69 -2.23 -15.19
N VAL A 307 10.63 -3.01 -15.00
CA VAL A 307 10.54 -4.42 -15.39
C VAL A 307 9.37 -4.55 -16.37
N SER A 308 9.57 -5.19 -17.52
CA SER A 308 8.47 -5.43 -18.46
C SER A 308 7.47 -6.42 -17.87
N GLU A 309 6.18 -6.12 -17.94
CA GLU A 309 5.12 -7.05 -17.55
C GLU A 309 5.07 -8.25 -18.50
N ALA A 310 5.26 -8.03 -19.81
CA ALA A 310 5.25 -9.10 -20.80
C ALA A 310 6.49 -10.01 -20.74
N THR A 311 7.65 -9.45 -20.39
CA THR A 311 8.91 -10.20 -20.29
C THR A 311 9.70 -9.76 -19.05
N PRO A 312 9.36 -10.26 -17.86
CA PRO A 312 10.04 -9.86 -16.61
C PRO A 312 11.52 -10.28 -16.60
N GLY A 313 11.85 -11.26 -17.44
CA GLY A 313 13.20 -11.63 -17.84
C GLY A 313 13.76 -12.78 -17.00
N GLY A 314 14.11 -12.48 -15.75
CA GLY A 314 14.88 -13.35 -14.87
C GLY A 314 15.98 -12.54 -14.19
N VAL A 315 17.20 -13.10 -14.09
CA VAL A 315 18.36 -12.35 -13.60
C VAL A 315 18.79 -11.31 -14.64
N SER A 316 18.56 -10.03 -14.36
CA SER A 316 18.82 -8.94 -15.31
C SER A 316 18.93 -7.58 -14.61
N ASN A 317 18.95 -6.50 -15.38
CA ASN A 317 18.85 -5.12 -14.88
C ASN A 317 17.50 -4.46 -15.26
N GLY A 318 16.47 -5.27 -15.56
CA GLY A 318 15.20 -4.79 -16.05
C GLY A 318 15.30 -4.22 -17.46
N VAL A 319 14.27 -3.50 -17.90
CA VAL A 319 14.30 -2.72 -19.15
C VAL A 319 15.00 -1.38 -18.97
N ALA A 320 15.05 -0.87 -17.73
CA ALA A 320 15.88 0.25 -17.32
C ALA A 320 16.14 0.20 -15.81
N SER A 321 17.21 0.87 -15.37
CA SER A 321 17.48 1.12 -13.95
C SER A 321 17.98 2.54 -13.70
N PHE A 322 17.86 3.00 -12.46
CA PHE A 322 18.32 4.32 -12.03
C PHE A 322 18.85 4.27 -10.59
N ASN A 323 20.06 4.79 -10.37
CA ASN A 323 20.62 4.93 -9.02
C ASN A 323 19.94 6.09 -8.30
N THR A 324 19.09 5.75 -7.33
CA THR A 324 18.33 6.70 -6.51
C THR A 324 19.17 7.32 -5.39
N ASN A 325 20.33 6.72 -5.07
CA ASN A 325 21.19 7.05 -3.93
C ASN A 325 20.53 6.95 -2.54
N CYS A 326 19.28 6.48 -2.44
CA CYS A 326 18.54 6.37 -1.19
C CYS A 326 17.75 5.07 -1.10
N ARG A 327 17.43 4.63 0.11
CA ARG A 327 16.58 3.46 0.30
C ARG A 327 15.11 3.87 0.18
N SER A 328 14.29 2.98 -0.37
CA SER A 328 12.85 3.17 -0.52
C SER A 328 12.07 2.18 0.34
N PHE A 329 10.99 2.64 0.98
CA PHE A 329 10.13 1.85 1.85
C PHE A 329 8.66 2.21 1.66
N GLY A 330 7.77 1.20 1.68
CA GLY A 330 6.32 1.38 1.55
C GLY A 330 5.80 1.20 0.13
N GLY A 331 5.15 2.22 -0.44
CA GLY A 331 4.66 2.21 -1.81
C GLY A 331 4.91 3.52 -2.51
N ASP A 332 4.89 3.51 -3.84
CA ASP A 332 5.04 4.69 -4.68
C ASP A 332 3.68 5.27 -5.07
N SER A 333 3.67 6.51 -5.56
CA SER A 333 2.51 7.09 -6.25
C SER A 333 2.84 7.34 -7.72
N THR A 334 1.89 7.12 -8.61
CA THR A 334 2.07 7.25 -10.05
C THR A 334 1.01 8.17 -10.65
N ASN A 335 1.43 9.12 -11.48
CA ASN A 335 0.53 9.98 -12.23
C ASN A 335 0.96 10.03 -13.69
N GLY A 336 0.31 9.20 -14.51
CA GLY A 336 0.73 8.94 -15.88
C GLY A 336 2.14 8.35 -15.90
N ASP A 337 3.07 9.08 -16.50
CA ASP A 337 4.46 8.69 -16.69
C ASP A 337 5.40 9.14 -15.55
N ILE A 338 4.87 9.70 -14.47
CA ILE A 338 5.67 10.14 -13.31
C ILE A 338 5.46 9.18 -12.14
N VAL A 339 6.57 8.75 -11.53
CA VAL A 339 6.60 7.99 -10.28
C VAL A 339 7.13 8.87 -9.16
N TYR A 340 6.36 9.01 -8.09
CA TYR A 340 6.74 9.62 -6.82
C TYR A 340 7.15 8.51 -5.85
N MET A 341 8.44 8.38 -5.63
CA MET A 341 9.04 7.28 -4.88
C MET A 341 9.46 7.77 -3.48
N PRO A 342 9.02 7.11 -2.39
CA PRO A 342 9.51 7.41 -1.05
C PRO A 342 11.02 7.13 -0.98
N CYS A 343 11.73 8.01 -0.30
CA CYS A 343 13.19 8.04 -0.25
C CYS A 343 13.57 8.64 1.12
N GLU A 344 14.41 7.92 1.88
CA GLU A 344 14.68 8.24 3.29
C GLU A 344 15.19 9.67 3.55
N ASP A 345 15.83 10.28 2.55
CA ASP A 345 16.38 11.63 2.59
C ASP A 345 15.64 12.59 1.64
N GLY A 346 14.35 12.33 1.39
CA GLY A 346 13.41 13.17 0.66
C GLY A 346 12.90 12.52 -0.61
N MET A 347 11.57 12.48 -0.77
CA MET A 347 10.87 11.84 -1.88
C MET A 347 11.42 12.27 -3.26
N LEU A 348 11.55 11.30 -4.17
CA LEU A 348 11.98 11.53 -5.55
C LEU A 348 10.78 11.53 -6.50
N ALA A 349 10.79 12.42 -7.48
CA ALA A 349 9.96 12.28 -8.67
C ALA A 349 10.83 11.80 -9.84
N LEU A 350 10.43 10.71 -10.46
CA LEU A 350 11.10 10.10 -11.60
C LEU A 350 10.13 10.09 -12.80
N SER A 351 10.58 10.55 -13.97
CA SER A 351 9.83 10.36 -15.22
C SER A 351 10.19 9.01 -15.84
N VAL A 352 9.18 8.31 -16.34
CA VAL A 352 9.28 7.10 -17.16
C VAL A 352 8.95 7.46 -18.60
N SER A 353 9.94 7.47 -19.49
CA SER A 353 9.70 7.91 -20.88
C SER A 353 10.60 7.22 -21.90
N GLY A 354 10.21 7.29 -23.17
CA GLY A 354 10.95 6.70 -24.29
C GLY A 354 10.51 5.27 -24.64
N SER A 355 11.07 4.76 -25.73
CA SER A 355 10.91 3.38 -26.19
C SER A 355 12.24 2.89 -26.75
N PRO A 356 13.04 2.09 -26.00
CA PRO A 356 12.72 1.51 -24.70
C PRO A 356 12.57 2.57 -23.58
N PRO A 357 11.79 2.28 -22.53
CA PRO A 357 11.54 3.22 -21.44
C PRO A 357 12.84 3.49 -20.65
N THR A 358 12.94 4.70 -20.10
CA THR A 358 14.07 5.18 -19.30
C THR A 358 13.56 5.87 -18.04
N LEU A 359 14.39 5.91 -17.00
CA LEU A 359 14.13 6.62 -15.75
C LEU A 359 14.98 7.89 -15.68
N THR A 360 14.37 9.02 -15.37
CA THR A 360 15.08 10.30 -15.16
C THR A 360 14.53 11.00 -13.94
N GLN A 361 15.41 11.43 -13.04
CA GLN A 361 15.00 12.25 -11.90
C GLN A 361 14.56 13.64 -12.36
N LEU A 362 13.34 14.02 -11.96
CA LEU A 362 12.79 15.36 -12.18
C LEU A 362 13.19 16.29 -11.04
N TRP A 363 12.96 15.84 -9.80
CA TRP A 363 13.24 16.63 -8.60
C TRP A 363 13.31 15.73 -7.35
N LYS A 364 13.78 16.33 -6.26
CA LYS A 364 13.78 15.74 -4.91
C LYS A 364 13.12 16.72 -3.94
N GLY A 365 12.23 16.22 -3.08
CA GLY A 365 11.51 17.00 -2.08
C GLY A 365 12.36 17.38 -0.86
N PRO A 366 11.75 17.98 0.18
CA PRO A 366 12.39 18.21 1.48
C PRO A 366 13.03 16.94 2.05
N SER A 367 14.14 17.08 2.77
CA SER A 367 14.95 15.94 3.23
C SER A 367 14.23 14.98 4.19
N ASP A 368 13.18 15.47 4.85
CA ASP A 368 12.36 14.74 5.81
C ASP A 368 11.01 14.29 5.22
N SER A 369 10.74 14.56 3.94
CA SER A 369 9.54 14.08 3.23
C SER A 369 9.74 12.62 2.76
N ASN A 370 9.73 11.70 3.70
CA ASN A 370 10.25 10.34 3.52
C ASN A 370 9.20 9.22 3.55
N GLY A 371 7.96 9.52 3.91
CA GLY A 371 6.86 8.55 3.90
C GLY A 371 6.38 8.18 2.50
N PRO A 372 5.61 7.08 2.35
CA PRO A 372 4.94 6.75 1.10
C PRO A 372 4.00 7.89 0.68
N PRO A 373 4.07 8.35 -0.58
CA PRO A 373 3.29 9.48 -1.04
C PRO A 373 1.98 9.06 -1.73
N VAL A 374 1.08 10.03 -1.88
CA VAL A 374 -0.06 9.96 -2.79
C VAL A 374 -0.21 11.23 -3.62
N TYR A 375 -0.59 11.09 -4.89
CA TYR A 375 -0.96 12.20 -5.74
C TYR A 375 -2.46 12.47 -5.61
N GLY A 376 -2.83 13.72 -5.32
CA GLY A 376 -4.22 14.10 -5.10
C GLY A 376 -4.47 15.56 -5.46
N GLY A 377 -5.41 15.79 -6.37
CA GLY A 377 -5.81 17.12 -6.81
C GLY A 377 -4.67 17.81 -7.55
N SER A 378 -4.03 18.79 -6.91
CA SER A 378 -2.92 19.54 -7.49
C SER A 378 -1.59 19.39 -6.72
N ALA A 379 -1.49 18.43 -5.80
CA ALA A 379 -0.32 18.24 -4.95
C ALA A 379 0.08 16.77 -4.83
N VAL A 380 1.34 16.54 -4.46
CA VAL A 380 1.81 15.26 -3.93
C VAL A 380 1.82 15.38 -2.41
N TRP A 381 1.08 14.51 -1.74
CA TRP A 381 0.94 14.48 -0.29
C TRP A 381 1.89 13.46 0.29
N VAL A 382 2.74 13.87 1.22
CA VAL A 382 3.75 13.01 1.81
C VAL A 382 3.98 13.38 3.27
N MET A 383 4.05 12.35 4.12
CA MET A 383 4.37 12.51 5.53
C MET A 383 5.87 12.55 5.75
N SER A 384 6.31 13.41 6.67
CA SER A 384 7.53 13.16 7.43
C SER A 384 7.19 12.23 8.58
N VAL A 385 7.61 10.96 8.45
CA VAL A 385 7.21 9.93 9.44
C VAL A 385 7.82 10.20 10.81
N ASP A 386 8.99 10.83 10.87
CA ASP A 386 9.70 11.11 12.12
C ASP A 386 9.20 12.34 12.88
N THR A 387 8.51 13.25 12.20
CA THR A 387 8.08 14.54 12.76
C THR A 387 6.56 14.72 12.82
N GLY A 388 5.79 13.93 12.06
CA GLY A 388 4.34 14.07 11.96
C GLY A 388 3.89 15.28 11.11
N ILE A 389 4.80 15.87 10.34
CA ILE A 389 4.49 16.94 9.39
C ILE A 389 3.95 16.33 8.09
N LEU A 390 2.78 16.80 7.65
CA LEU A 390 2.24 16.55 6.32
C LEU A 390 2.71 17.65 5.36
N TYR A 391 3.33 17.24 4.26
CA TYR A 391 3.69 18.13 3.16
C TYR A 391 2.68 18.01 2.01
N ALA A 392 2.28 19.17 1.48
CA ALA A 392 1.70 19.28 0.14
C ALA A 392 2.80 19.79 -0.78
N LEU A 393 3.34 18.93 -1.65
CA LEU A 393 4.41 19.30 -2.57
C LEU A 393 3.87 19.63 -3.96
N ASN A 394 4.50 20.60 -4.61
CA ASN A 394 4.22 20.94 -5.99
C ASN A 394 4.69 19.79 -6.91
N PRO A 395 3.80 19.15 -7.69
CA PRO A 395 4.16 18.01 -8.53
C PRO A 395 5.23 18.30 -9.60
N SER A 396 5.40 19.58 -9.99
CA SER A 396 6.33 19.98 -11.05
C SER A 396 7.78 20.15 -10.59
N ASN A 397 8.01 20.47 -9.31
CA ASN A 397 9.35 20.83 -8.82
C ASN A 397 9.67 20.35 -7.39
N GLY A 398 8.73 19.69 -6.70
CA GLY A 398 8.93 19.16 -5.36
C GLY A 398 8.97 20.21 -4.24
N ALA A 399 8.79 21.49 -4.55
CA ALA A 399 8.77 22.54 -3.53
C ALA A 399 7.50 22.43 -2.67
N PRO A 400 7.58 22.62 -1.35
CA PRO A 400 6.39 22.69 -0.50
C PRO A 400 5.47 23.83 -0.93
N LEU A 401 4.23 23.48 -1.28
CA LEU A 401 3.12 24.44 -1.36
C LEU A 401 2.69 24.82 0.06
N GLN A 402 2.69 23.83 0.96
CA GLN A 402 2.39 23.98 2.37
C GLN A 402 2.98 22.80 3.18
N SER A 403 3.24 23.02 4.46
CA SER A 403 3.49 21.96 5.45
C SER A 403 2.67 22.22 6.72
N ILE A 404 2.20 21.15 7.37
CA ILE A 404 1.32 21.23 8.54
C ILE A 404 1.72 20.16 9.56
N GLN A 405 1.95 20.55 10.81
CA GLN A 405 1.99 19.60 11.92
C GLN A 405 0.56 19.11 12.19
N LEU A 406 0.31 17.81 12.01
CA LEU A 406 -1.05 17.27 12.13
C LEU A 406 -1.52 17.21 13.58
N VAL A 407 -0.73 16.58 14.45
CA VAL A 407 -0.96 16.51 15.89
C VAL A 407 0.35 16.84 16.59
N ALA A 408 0.29 17.72 17.59
CA ALA A 408 1.47 18.16 18.31
C ALA A 408 2.08 16.99 19.11
N GLY A 409 3.35 16.69 18.82
CA GLY A 409 4.11 15.65 19.54
C GLY A 409 3.89 14.22 19.01
N GLU A 410 2.94 14.00 18.10
CA GLU A 410 2.78 12.70 17.45
C GLU A 410 3.59 12.62 16.16
N LYS A 411 4.05 11.40 15.89
CA LYS A 411 4.70 11.00 14.65
C LYS A 411 3.75 10.24 13.74
N ALA A 412 4.27 9.74 12.63
CA ALA A 412 3.65 8.68 11.85
C ALA A 412 4.47 7.39 12.02
N ARG A 413 3.84 6.22 11.88
CA ARG A 413 4.61 4.98 11.80
C ARG A 413 5.37 4.95 10.47
N HIS A 414 6.46 4.18 10.42
CA HIS A 414 7.45 4.21 9.32
C HIS A 414 6.87 4.14 7.89
N PHE A 415 5.71 3.49 7.70
CA PHE A 415 5.10 3.30 6.38
C PHE A 415 3.69 3.90 6.28
N THR A 416 3.36 4.83 7.18
CA THR A 416 2.10 5.59 7.11
C THR A 416 2.05 6.34 5.78
N THR A 417 1.01 6.06 5.01
CA THR A 417 0.71 6.75 3.75
C THR A 417 -0.59 7.56 3.89
N PRO A 418 -0.70 8.75 3.27
CA PRO A 418 -1.95 9.50 3.21
C PRO A 418 -2.97 8.85 2.27
N THR A 419 -4.24 9.21 2.44
CA THR A 419 -5.33 8.80 1.56
C THR A 419 -6.08 10.01 1.04
N VAL A 420 -6.43 10.03 -0.25
CA VAL A 420 -7.21 11.11 -0.85
C VAL A 420 -8.66 10.66 -1.02
N ALA A 421 -9.60 11.44 -0.50
CA ALA A 421 -11.03 11.15 -0.59
C ALA A 421 -11.80 12.42 -0.93
N GLY A 422 -12.00 12.68 -2.22
CA GLY A 422 -12.71 13.88 -2.68
C GLY A 422 -11.90 15.14 -2.39
N ASP A 423 -12.40 16.02 -1.54
CA ASP A 423 -11.72 17.25 -1.12
C ASP A 423 -10.90 17.08 0.17
N THR A 424 -10.69 15.85 0.62
CA THR A 424 -10.08 15.55 1.91
C THR A 424 -8.81 14.71 1.72
N VAL A 425 -7.76 15.02 2.47
CA VAL A 425 -6.63 14.09 2.69
C VAL A 425 -6.69 13.58 4.11
N LEU A 426 -6.61 12.27 4.28
CA LEU A 426 -6.62 11.56 5.53
C LEU A 426 -5.22 11.01 5.83
N VAL A 427 -4.80 11.10 7.08
CA VAL A 427 -3.53 10.52 7.53
C VAL A 427 -3.71 9.91 8.90
N ALA A 428 -3.16 8.72 9.11
CA ALA A 428 -3.04 8.13 10.44
C ALA A 428 -1.74 8.59 11.13
N THR A 429 -1.82 9.24 12.27
CA THR A 429 -0.67 9.54 13.15
C THR A 429 -0.50 8.42 14.18
N GLU A 430 0.31 8.62 15.22
CA GLU A 430 0.51 7.61 16.27
C GLU A 430 -0.80 7.15 16.95
N HIS A 431 -1.73 8.06 17.24
CA HIS A 431 -2.94 7.67 17.97
C HIS A 431 -4.23 8.23 17.37
N HIS A 432 -4.17 8.83 16.19
CA HIS A 432 -5.32 9.48 15.59
C HIS A 432 -5.38 9.27 14.08
N VAL A 433 -6.56 9.46 13.51
CA VAL A 433 -6.73 9.81 12.09
C VAL A 433 -7.01 11.31 12.02
N VAL A 434 -6.35 11.99 11.09
CA VAL A 434 -6.51 13.43 10.86
C VAL A 434 -6.98 13.65 9.44
N ALA A 435 -8.01 14.49 9.28
CA ALA A 435 -8.41 14.99 7.97
C ALA A 435 -7.90 16.41 7.77
N VAL A 436 -7.33 16.67 6.59
CA VAL A 436 -7.04 18.02 6.12
C VAL A 436 -7.90 18.35 4.90
N ARG A 437 -8.40 19.58 4.86
CA ARG A 437 -9.26 20.10 3.78
C ARG A 437 -8.84 21.51 3.40
N HIS A 438 -9.27 21.95 2.22
CA HIS A 438 -9.12 23.34 1.81
C HIS A 438 -9.73 24.29 2.85
N VAL A 439 -9.02 25.39 3.13
CA VAL A 439 -9.53 26.49 3.95
C VAL A 439 -9.68 27.73 3.07
N SER A 440 -10.90 28.27 3.01
CA SER A 440 -11.12 29.58 2.40
C SER A 440 -10.52 30.64 3.30
N GLY A 441 -9.55 31.40 2.77
CA GLY A 441 -8.89 32.50 3.48
C GLY A 441 -9.77 33.69 3.78
#